data_AF-W7WUA8-F1
#
_entry.id   AF-W7WUA8-F1
#
_cell.length_a   1.000
_cell.length_b   1.000
_cell.length_c   1.000
_cell.angle_alpha   90.00
_cell.angle_beta   90.00
_cell.angle_gamma   90.00
#
_symmetry.space_group_name_H-M   'P 1'
#
loop_
_entity.id
_entity.type
_entity.pdbx_description
1 polymer ?
#
loop_
_entity_poly.entity_id
_entity_poly.type
_entity_poly.pdbx_seq_one_letter_code
_entity_poly.pdbx_strand_id
1 'polypeptide(L)'
;MIRSLAVPLLVLMVLAMMVLPLPPLALDLLFTFNIAIALMVMMVSAYMVKPLDFSAFPAVILLTTLLRLSLNVASSRVVLMEGHTGPGAAGAVIESFGHFLIGGNFAVGIIVFAILVVINFIVVTKGAERIAEVGARFTLDAMPGKQMAIDADLNAGLIDEKEAKRRRAEVGNEAEFFGSMDGASKFVRGDAIAGMLILFINIVGGFIIGVVQHDLSAGKAADSYILLAIGDALVAQIPALLISVAAAMVVSRVGKEQDVGEQIMGQMFKTPKSVGIVAGVIGLLGVIPGMPHFVFLLIASALGYVAWLMHQREQRAKLAPPRPAAAAGPAPDARPAGTTCSRSTRWAWKWATASSRWWTRNARAT
;
A
#
# COMPACT_ATOMS: atom_id res chain seq x y z
N MET A 1 -12.93 -5.12 29.41
CA MET A 1 -14.18 -4.34 29.38
C MET A 1 -14.18 -3.26 28.30
N ILE A 2 -13.23 -2.31 28.29
CA ILE A 2 -13.17 -1.26 27.25
C ILE A 2 -12.95 -1.86 25.84
N ARG A 3 -12.05 -2.85 25.71
CA ARG A 3 -11.77 -3.54 24.43
C ARG A 3 -12.94 -4.36 23.88
N SER A 4 -13.77 -4.93 24.75
CA SER A 4 -14.94 -5.74 24.38
C SER A 4 -16.17 -4.90 24.05
N LEU A 5 -16.21 -3.64 24.49
CA LEU A 5 -17.30 -2.69 24.18
C LEU A 5 -17.01 -1.83 22.95
N ALA A 6 -15.76 -1.78 22.48
CA ALA A 6 -15.36 -0.92 21.36
C ALA A 6 -16.17 -1.18 20.08
N VAL A 7 -16.36 -2.44 19.69
CA VAL A 7 -17.11 -2.79 18.46
C VAL A 7 -18.61 -2.49 18.61
N PRO A 8 -19.33 -2.96 19.66
CA PRO A 8 -20.73 -2.60 19.87
C PRO A 8 -20.96 -1.08 19.98
N LEU A 9 -20.08 -0.36 20.68
CA LEU A 9 -20.18 1.09 20.83
C LEU A 9 -20.01 1.79 19.48
N LEU A 10 -19.08 1.33 18.65
CA LEU A 10 -18.87 1.88 17.32
C LEU A 10 -20.07 1.61 16.41
N VAL A 11 -20.66 0.41 16.45
CA VAL A 11 -21.90 0.11 15.70
C VAL A 11 -23.05 1.00 16.18
N LEU A 12 -23.22 1.16 17.50
CA LEU A 12 -24.23 2.05 18.07
C LEU A 12 -24.00 3.50 17.64
N MET A 13 -22.75 3.96 17.65
CA MET A 13 -22.35 5.30 17.19
C MET A 13 -22.70 5.47 15.71
N VAL A 14 -22.33 4.53 14.84
CA VAL A 14 -22.66 4.54 13.40
C VAL A 14 -24.18 4.65 13.19
N LEU A 15 -24.97 3.83 13.87
CA LEU A 15 -26.43 3.87 13.77
C LEU A 15 -27.00 5.19 14.29
N ALA A 16 -26.46 5.71 15.41
CA ALA A 16 -26.88 6.98 15.96
C ALA A 16 -26.60 8.13 14.99
N MET A 17 -25.43 8.14 14.32
CA MET A 17 -25.07 9.14 13.32
C MET A 17 -25.98 9.14 12.09
N MET A 18 -26.52 7.98 11.70
CA MET A 18 -27.49 7.93 10.60
C MET A 18 -28.85 8.55 10.98
N VAL A 19 -29.23 8.50 12.26
CA VAL A 19 -30.58 8.90 12.73
C VAL A 19 -30.59 10.31 13.33
N LEU A 20 -29.50 10.77 13.95
CA LEU A 20 -29.41 12.06 14.63
C LEU A 20 -28.60 13.07 13.80
N PRO A 21 -29.06 14.33 13.67
CA PRO A 21 -28.27 15.38 13.06
C PRO A 21 -27.04 15.68 13.94
N LEU A 22 -25.87 15.71 13.32
CA LEU A 22 -24.61 15.98 14.02
C LEU A 22 -24.28 17.47 13.97
N PRO A 23 -23.79 18.05 15.07
CA PRO A 23 -23.31 19.43 15.03
C PRO A 23 -22.06 19.51 14.14
N PRO A 24 -21.82 20.66 13.45
CA PRO A 24 -20.68 20.84 12.54
C PRO A 24 -19.33 20.49 13.17
N LEU A 25 -19.13 20.84 14.45
CA LEU A 25 -17.90 20.51 15.19
C LEU A 25 -17.64 19.00 15.29
N ALA A 26 -18.69 18.19 15.47
CA ALA A 26 -18.56 16.74 15.55
C ALA A 26 -18.23 16.13 14.19
N LEU A 27 -18.79 16.67 13.10
CA LEU A 27 -18.42 16.27 11.74
C LEU A 27 -16.95 16.56 11.46
N ASP A 28 -16.48 17.77 11.74
CA ASP A 28 -15.08 18.16 11.54
C ASP A 28 -14.13 17.25 12.32
N LEU A 29 -14.45 16.96 13.59
CA LEU A 29 -13.64 16.07 14.43
C LEU A 29 -13.59 14.65 13.85
N LEU A 30 -14.73 14.08 13.44
CA LEU A 30 -14.81 12.71 12.94
C LEU A 30 -14.20 12.55 11.54
N PHE A 31 -14.34 13.53 10.65
CA PHE A 31 -13.64 13.53 9.37
C PHE A 31 -12.14 13.65 9.54
N THR A 32 -11.68 14.57 10.39
CA THR A 32 -10.24 14.72 10.70
C THR A 32 -9.68 13.44 11.31
N PHE A 33 -10.43 12.81 12.23
CA PHE A 33 -10.08 11.52 12.81
C PHE A 33 -10.01 10.40 11.77
N ASN A 34 -10.95 10.35 10.82
CA ASN A 34 -10.95 9.38 9.73
C ASN A 34 -9.70 9.53 8.84
N ILE A 35 -9.33 10.76 8.48
CA ILE A 35 -8.11 11.07 7.72
C ILE A 35 -6.86 10.64 8.52
N ALA A 36 -6.80 10.96 9.81
CA ALA A 36 -5.68 10.60 10.67
C ALA A 36 -5.49 9.07 10.76
N ILE A 37 -6.57 8.30 10.91
CA ILE A 37 -6.49 6.84 10.89
C ILE A 37 -6.02 6.34 9.53
N ALA A 38 -6.56 6.87 8.42
CA ALA A 38 -6.16 6.43 7.09
C ALA A 38 -4.66 6.69 6.81
N LEU A 39 -4.14 7.84 7.26
CA LEU A 39 -2.71 8.14 7.20
C LEU A 39 -1.89 7.18 8.08
N MET A 40 -2.33 6.92 9.30
CA MET A 40 -1.66 5.98 10.21
C MET A 40 -1.59 4.58 9.60
N VAL A 41 -2.71 4.10 9.05
CA VAL A 41 -2.81 2.82 8.35
C VAL A 41 -1.84 2.77 7.17
N MET A 42 -1.82 3.81 6.34
CA MET A 42 -0.91 3.91 5.19
C MET A 42 0.57 3.89 5.62
N MET A 43 0.92 4.60 6.70
CA MET A 43 2.27 4.58 7.27
C MET A 43 2.67 3.20 7.80
N VAL A 44 1.80 2.54 8.57
CA VAL A 44 2.06 1.17 9.07
C VAL A 44 2.26 0.20 7.90
N SER A 45 1.43 0.30 6.86
CA SER A 45 1.56 -0.51 5.64
C SER A 45 2.84 -0.22 4.85
N ALA A 46 3.38 0.99 4.89
CA ALA A 46 4.60 1.36 4.18
C ALA A 46 5.87 0.79 4.87
N TYR A 47 5.87 0.73 6.21
CA TYR A 47 7.02 0.29 7.00
C TYR A 47 7.02 -1.19 7.40
N MET A 48 5.91 -1.91 7.23
CA MET A 48 5.86 -3.32 7.59
C MET A 48 6.75 -4.18 6.67
N VAL A 49 7.37 -5.21 7.24
CA VAL A 49 8.24 -6.12 6.48
C VAL A 49 7.42 -7.27 5.93
N LYS A 50 6.57 -7.88 6.77
CA LYS A 50 5.69 -9.00 6.41
C LYS A 50 4.22 -8.59 6.51
N PRO A 51 3.31 -9.15 5.68
CA PRO A 51 1.87 -8.88 5.79
C PRO A 51 1.29 -9.14 7.18
N LEU A 52 1.77 -10.19 7.85
CA LEU A 52 1.32 -10.58 9.19
C LEU A 52 1.73 -9.60 10.30
N ASP A 53 2.70 -8.71 10.06
CA ASP A 53 3.09 -7.67 11.03
C ASP A 53 1.92 -6.72 11.31
N PHE A 54 0.99 -6.58 10.36
CA PHE A 54 -0.26 -5.86 10.52
C PHE A 54 -1.49 -6.78 10.34
N SER A 55 -1.56 -7.86 11.12
CA SER A 55 -2.67 -8.83 11.07
C SER A 55 -4.08 -8.23 11.28
N ALA A 56 -4.19 -7.10 11.97
CA ALA A 56 -5.45 -6.39 12.18
C ALA A 56 -5.95 -5.58 10.96
N PHE A 57 -5.15 -5.49 9.90
CA PHE A 57 -5.42 -4.65 8.72
C PHE A 57 -6.80 -4.88 8.06
N PRO A 58 -7.26 -6.13 7.79
CA PRO A 58 -8.58 -6.34 7.19
C PRO A 58 -9.73 -5.76 8.05
N ALA A 59 -9.64 -5.94 9.36
CA ALA A 59 -10.64 -5.42 10.29
C ALA A 59 -10.61 -3.89 10.35
N VAL A 60 -9.43 -3.28 10.31
CA VAL A 60 -9.28 -1.81 10.28
C VAL A 60 -9.86 -1.22 8.99
N ILE A 61 -9.65 -1.86 7.83
CA ILE A 61 -10.27 -1.44 6.56
C ILE A 61 -11.79 -1.46 6.69
N LEU A 62 -12.37 -2.57 7.17
CA LEU A 62 -13.82 -2.68 7.31
C LEU A 62 -14.37 -1.59 8.23
N LEU A 63 -13.72 -1.38 9.37
CA LEU A 63 -14.13 -0.38 10.36
C LEU A 63 -14.07 1.05 9.83
N THR A 64 -12.96 1.41 9.19
CA THR A 64 -12.73 2.74 8.63
C THR A 64 -13.65 3.03 7.45
N THR A 65 -13.97 2.02 6.65
CA THR A 65 -14.93 2.10 5.55
C THR A 65 -16.35 2.30 6.07
N LEU A 66 -16.75 1.54 7.10
CA LEU A 66 -18.07 1.74 7.74
C LEU A 66 -18.19 3.12 8.37
N LEU A 67 -17.16 3.59 9.07
CA LEU A 67 -17.13 4.94 9.63
C LEU A 67 -17.27 6.00 8.53
N ARG A 68 -16.58 5.82 7.39
CA ARG A 68 -16.66 6.73 6.24
C ARG A 68 -18.06 6.76 5.63
N LEU A 69 -18.67 5.60 5.36
CA LEU A 69 -20.05 5.52 4.86
C LEU A 69 -21.03 6.22 5.79
N SER A 70 -20.87 6.00 7.09
CA SER A 70 -21.73 6.61 8.12
C SER A 70 -21.56 8.12 8.18
N LEU A 71 -20.32 8.59 8.07
CA LEU A 71 -20.02 10.02 7.99
C LEU A 71 -20.61 10.65 6.74
N ASN A 72 -20.48 10.01 5.57
CA ASN A 72 -21.07 10.51 4.33
C ASN A 72 -22.59 10.63 4.44
N VAL A 73 -23.28 9.66 5.05
CA VAL A 73 -24.73 9.75 5.26
C VAL A 73 -25.09 10.88 6.23
N ALA A 74 -24.35 11.01 7.33
CA ALA A 74 -24.58 12.05 8.32
C ALA A 74 -24.31 13.46 7.77
N SER A 75 -23.20 13.65 7.04
CA SER A 75 -22.85 14.92 6.41
C SER A 75 -23.81 15.28 5.29
N SER A 76 -24.20 14.33 4.44
CA SER A 76 -25.21 14.54 3.38
C SER A 76 -26.51 15.09 3.95
N ARG A 77 -26.96 14.57 5.09
CA ARG A 77 -28.15 15.09 5.77
C ARG A 77 -27.96 16.55 6.20
N VAL A 78 -26.83 16.89 6.81
CA VAL A 78 -26.55 18.27 7.22
C VAL A 78 -26.46 19.19 6.00
N VAL A 79 -25.79 18.76 4.93
CA VAL A 79 -25.71 19.51 3.66
C VAL A 79 -27.10 19.77 3.08
N LEU A 80 -27.98 18.77 3.04
CA LEU A 80 -29.33 18.93 2.48
C LEU A 80 -30.26 19.76 3.37
N MET A 81 -30.16 19.62 4.69
CA MET A 81 -31.03 20.32 5.65
C MET A 81 -30.60 21.77 5.90
N GLU A 82 -29.30 22.00 6.05
CA GLU A 82 -28.74 23.28 6.50
C GLU A 82 -27.97 24.02 5.41
N GLY A 83 -27.79 23.43 4.22
CA GLY A 83 -27.04 24.04 3.11
C GLY A 83 -27.59 25.37 2.61
N HIS A 84 -28.85 25.72 2.92
CA HIS A 84 -29.42 27.04 2.61
C HIS A 84 -28.86 28.16 3.51
N THR A 85 -28.28 27.82 4.67
CA THR A 85 -27.70 28.79 5.62
C THR A 85 -26.33 29.30 5.20
N GLY A 86 -25.71 28.68 4.19
CA GLY A 86 -24.44 29.07 3.60
C GLY A 86 -23.39 27.95 3.59
N PRO A 87 -22.18 28.23 3.07
CA PRO A 87 -21.11 27.24 2.92
C PRO A 87 -20.53 26.72 4.25
N GLY A 88 -20.74 27.43 5.37
CA GLY A 88 -20.30 26.99 6.70
C GLY A 88 -21.25 26.00 7.40
N ALA A 89 -22.36 25.62 6.77
CA ALA A 89 -23.41 24.79 7.40
C ALA A 89 -22.93 23.37 7.76
N ALA A 90 -22.03 22.78 6.96
CA ALA A 90 -21.61 21.39 7.11
C ALA A 90 -20.29 21.18 7.86
N GLY A 91 -19.71 22.24 8.43
CA GLY A 91 -18.42 22.20 9.11
C GLY A 91 -17.29 22.84 8.31
N ALA A 92 -16.26 23.29 9.02
CA ALA A 92 -15.16 24.06 8.47
C ALA A 92 -14.25 23.20 7.58
N VAL A 93 -14.16 21.89 7.85
CA VAL A 93 -13.36 20.97 7.03
C VAL A 93 -14.00 20.85 5.64
N ILE A 94 -15.29 20.55 5.56
CA ILE A 94 -16.01 20.43 4.28
C ILE A 94 -15.93 21.74 3.48
N GLU A 95 -16.18 22.88 4.12
CA GLU A 95 -16.11 24.20 3.49
C GLU A 95 -14.72 24.48 2.91
N SER A 96 -13.66 24.21 3.69
CA SER A 96 -12.28 24.45 3.27
C SER A 96 -11.88 23.62 2.05
N PHE A 97 -12.27 22.34 2.03
CA PHE A 97 -12.01 21.45 0.89
C PHE A 97 -12.81 21.85 -0.36
N GLY A 98 -14.06 22.28 -0.19
CA GLY A 98 -14.89 22.81 -1.27
C GLY A 98 -14.28 24.05 -1.92
N HIS A 99 -13.87 25.03 -1.10
CA HIS A 99 -13.23 26.26 -1.60
C HIS A 99 -11.88 26.00 -2.26
N PHE A 100 -11.07 25.09 -1.72
CA PHE A 100 -9.76 24.75 -2.29
C PHE A 100 -9.85 24.27 -3.74
N LEU A 101 -10.89 23.49 -4.09
CA LEU A 101 -11.03 22.96 -5.44
C LEU A 101 -11.73 23.93 -6.40
N ILE A 102 -12.76 24.62 -5.92
CA ILE A 102 -13.63 25.44 -6.78
C ILE A 102 -12.95 26.76 -7.17
N GLY A 103 -12.06 27.30 -6.33
CA GLY A 103 -11.28 28.50 -6.66
C GLY A 103 -12.13 29.73 -6.98
N GLY A 104 -13.38 29.77 -6.53
CA GLY A 104 -14.36 30.84 -6.80
C GLY A 104 -15.16 30.70 -8.09
N ASN A 105 -14.99 29.63 -8.87
CA ASN A 105 -15.79 29.36 -10.07
C ASN A 105 -16.42 27.95 -10.00
N PHE A 106 -17.71 27.89 -9.67
CA PHE A 106 -18.43 26.62 -9.50
C PHE A 106 -18.37 25.72 -10.76
N ALA A 107 -18.39 26.31 -11.96
CA ALA A 107 -18.35 25.54 -13.21
C ALA A 107 -16.99 24.84 -13.40
N VAL A 108 -15.89 25.56 -13.14
CA VAL A 108 -14.55 24.97 -13.12
C VAL A 108 -14.46 23.90 -12.03
N GLY A 109 -15.01 24.20 -10.85
CA GLY A 109 -15.08 23.26 -9.73
C GLY A 109 -15.73 21.93 -10.09
N ILE A 110 -16.90 21.95 -10.72
CA ILE A 110 -17.61 20.73 -11.18
C ILE A 110 -16.75 19.93 -12.17
N ILE A 111 -16.11 20.59 -13.14
CA ILE A 111 -15.29 19.93 -14.16
C ILE A 111 -14.07 19.26 -13.53
N VAL A 112 -13.31 20.01 -12.72
CA VAL A 112 -12.11 19.48 -12.04
C VAL A 112 -12.50 18.34 -11.10
N PHE A 113 -13.60 18.50 -10.38
CA PHE A 113 -14.10 17.47 -9.49
C PHE A 113 -14.53 16.20 -10.23
N ALA A 114 -15.23 16.33 -11.36
CA ALA A 114 -15.58 15.17 -12.20
C ALA A 114 -14.34 14.40 -12.66
N ILE A 115 -13.26 15.11 -13.03
CA ILE A 115 -11.96 14.48 -13.37
C ILE A 115 -11.40 13.72 -12.16
N LEU A 116 -11.40 14.33 -10.97
CA LEU A 116 -10.90 13.68 -9.75
C LEU A 116 -11.71 12.43 -9.40
N VAL A 117 -13.03 12.48 -9.49
CA VAL A 117 -13.92 11.33 -9.26
C VAL A 117 -13.61 10.20 -10.24
N VAL A 118 -13.43 10.52 -11.53
CA VAL A 118 -13.08 9.55 -12.57
C VAL A 118 -11.74 8.88 -12.27
N ILE A 119 -10.71 9.65 -11.94
CA ILE A 119 -9.38 9.12 -11.60
C ILE A 119 -9.47 8.25 -10.34
N ASN A 120 -10.13 8.73 -9.30
CA ASN A 120 -10.27 8.01 -8.04
C ASN A 120 -10.99 6.67 -8.22
N PHE A 121 -12.10 6.64 -8.97
CA PHE A 121 -12.88 5.43 -9.15
C PHE A 121 -12.26 4.46 -10.17
N ILE A 122 -11.96 4.95 -11.38
CA ILE A 122 -11.52 4.09 -12.49
C ILE A 122 -10.07 3.65 -12.31
N VAL A 123 -9.18 4.53 -11.84
CA VAL A 123 -7.75 4.23 -11.76
C VAL A 123 -7.40 3.70 -10.37
N VAL A 124 -7.71 4.46 -9.32
CA VAL A 124 -7.25 4.13 -7.96
C VAL A 124 -8.03 2.97 -7.36
N THR A 125 -9.35 3.10 -7.25
CA THR A 125 -10.20 2.11 -6.57
C THR A 125 -10.18 0.77 -7.30
N LYS A 126 -10.52 0.75 -8.59
CA LYS A 126 -10.49 -0.48 -9.40
C LYS A 126 -9.09 -1.05 -9.55
N GLY A 127 -8.06 -0.21 -9.64
CA GLY A 127 -6.67 -0.64 -9.72
C GLY A 127 -6.24 -1.36 -8.44
N ALA A 128 -6.49 -0.75 -7.28
CA ALA A 128 -6.19 -1.31 -5.98
C ALA A 128 -6.98 -2.60 -5.71
N GLU A 129 -8.26 -2.64 -6.06
CA GLU A 129 -9.11 -3.85 -5.98
C GLU A 129 -8.48 -5.00 -6.76
N ARG A 130 -8.13 -4.77 -8.03
CA ARG A 130 -7.54 -5.82 -8.87
C ARG A 130 -6.21 -6.31 -8.31
N ILE A 131 -5.37 -5.42 -7.81
CA ILE A 131 -4.08 -5.80 -7.19
C ILE A 131 -4.35 -6.63 -5.92
N ALA A 132 -5.30 -6.22 -5.10
CA ALA A 132 -5.63 -6.91 -3.86
C ALA A 132 -6.25 -8.29 -4.10
N GLU A 133 -7.27 -8.39 -4.96
CA GLU A 133 -7.95 -9.65 -5.29
C GLU A 133 -6.98 -10.66 -5.93
N VAL A 134 -6.27 -10.24 -6.97
CA VAL A 134 -5.37 -11.12 -7.72
C VAL A 134 -4.18 -11.53 -6.86
N GLY A 135 -3.61 -10.59 -6.10
CA GLY A 135 -2.49 -10.90 -5.20
C GLY A 135 -2.88 -11.81 -4.04
N ALA A 136 -4.05 -11.58 -3.43
CA ALA A 136 -4.58 -12.47 -2.39
C ALA A 136 -4.82 -13.87 -2.94
N ARG A 137 -5.47 -13.98 -4.11
CA ARG A 137 -5.74 -15.26 -4.75
C ARG A 137 -4.48 -16.03 -5.10
N PHE A 138 -3.49 -15.41 -5.74
CA PHE A 138 -2.23 -16.09 -6.05
C PHE A 138 -1.47 -16.51 -4.78
N THR A 139 -1.55 -15.72 -3.71
CA THR A 139 -0.92 -16.07 -2.44
C THR A 139 -1.64 -17.25 -1.77
N LEU A 140 -2.97 -17.29 -1.84
CA LEU A 140 -3.79 -18.39 -1.35
C LEU A 140 -3.56 -19.69 -2.16
N ASP A 141 -3.48 -19.59 -3.48
CA ASP A 141 -3.21 -20.71 -4.38
C ASP A 141 -1.80 -21.32 -4.13
N ALA A 142 -0.86 -20.53 -3.60
CA ALA A 142 0.48 -20.99 -3.23
C ALA A 142 0.56 -21.70 -1.86
N MET A 143 -0.49 -21.66 -1.03
CA MET A 143 -0.47 -22.22 0.33
C MET A 143 -0.26 -23.75 0.37
N PRO A 144 -0.92 -24.56 -0.48
CA PRO A 144 -0.64 -26.00 -0.52
C PRO A 144 0.81 -26.30 -0.84
N GLY A 145 1.44 -25.53 -1.74
CA GLY A 145 2.86 -25.65 -2.05
C GLY A 145 3.77 -25.35 -0.86
N LYS A 146 3.46 -24.31 -0.08
CA LYS A 146 4.17 -24.00 1.18
C LYS A 146 4.00 -25.12 2.22
N GLN A 147 2.81 -25.71 2.34
CA GLN A 147 2.56 -26.83 3.25
C GLN A 147 3.33 -28.08 2.83
N MET A 148 3.30 -28.43 1.55
CA MET A 148 4.08 -29.55 0.99
C MET A 148 5.58 -29.37 1.19
N ALA A 149 6.09 -28.13 1.06
CA ALA A 149 7.50 -27.84 1.33
C ALA A 149 7.87 -28.06 2.81
N ILE A 150 7.00 -27.67 3.74
CA ILE A 150 7.21 -27.94 5.18
C ILE A 150 7.23 -29.44 5.46
N ASP A 151 6.31 -30.21 4.84
CA ASP A 151 6.26 -31.65 5.00
C ASP A 151 7.49 -32.35 4.39
N ALA A 152 7.97 -31.87 3.24
CA ALA A 152 9.20 -32.35 2.62
C ALA A 152 10.43 -32.05 3.50
N ASP A 153 10.54 -30.86 4.06
CA ASP A 153 11.64 -30.47 4.95
C ASP A 153 11.65 -31.32 6.24
N LEU A 154 10.47 -31.59 6.82
CA LEU A 154 10.33 -32.45 8.00
C LEU A 154 10.73 -33.90 7.67
N ASN A 155 10.24 -34.44 6.55
CA ASN A 155 10.57 -35.80 6.11
C ASN A 155 12.06 -35.94 5.73
N ALA A 156 12.69 -34.87 5.24
CA ALA A 156 14.13 -34.83 4.95
C ALA A 156 14.99 -34.61 6.21
N GLY A 157 14.38 -34.37 7.38
CA GLY A 157 15.08 -34.08 8.63
C GLY A 157 15.78 -32.72 8.68
N LEU A 158 15.41 -31.78 7.80
CA LEU A 158 15.94 -30.41 7.77
C LEU A 158 15.35 -29.54 8.89
N ILE A 159 14.14 -29.86 9.34
CA ILE A 159 13.43 -29.19 10.44
C ILE A 159 12.89 -30.22 11.45
N ASP A 160 12.64 -29.78 12.69
CA ASP A 160 12.01 -30.61 13.71
C ASP A 160 10.47 -30.44 13.73
N GLU A 161 9.78 -31.29 14.48
CA GLU A 161 8.31 -31.24 14.64
C GLU A 161 7.81 -29.90 15.21
N LYS A 162 8.60 -29.26 16.09
CA LYS A 162 8.22 -27.98 16.70
C LYS A 162 8.24 -26.86 15.66
N GLU A 163 9.28 -26.82 14.84
CA GLU A 163 9.45 -25.87 13.75
C GLU A 163 8.43 -26.12 12.64
N ALA A 164 8.19 -27.38 12.27
CA ALA A 164 7.14 -27.73 11.30
C ALA A 164 5.76 -27.26 11.78
N LYS A 165 5.42 -27.46 13.06
CA LYS A 165 4.17 -26.96 13.66
C LYS A 165 4.10 -25.43 13.64
N ARG A 166 5.19 -24.73 13.97
CA ARG A 166 5.27 -23.26 13.92
C ARG A 166 5.03 -22.73 12.50
N ARG A 167 5.73 -23.28 11.50
CA ARG A 167 5.58 -22.87 10.11
C ARG A 167 4.19 -23.16 9.55
N ARG A 168 3.58 -24.31 9.88
CA ARG A 168 2.19 -24.61 9.49
C ARG A 168 1.21 -23.60 10.10
N ALA A 169 1.41 -23.19 11.35
CA ALA A 169 0.59 -22.14 11.97
C ALA A 169 0.77 -20.78 11.28
N GLU A 170 1.99 -20.40 10.91
CA GLU A 170 2.25 -19.17 10.13
C GLU A 170 1.55 -19.20 8.77
N VAL A 171 1.63 -20.32 8.03
CA VAL A 171 0.93 -20.51 6.76
C VAL A 171 -0.59 -20.44 6.94
N GLY A 172 -1.13 -20.99 8.03
CA GLY A 172 -2.54 -20.89 8.38
C GLY A 172 -2.99 -19.45 8.63
N ASN A 173 -2.23 -18.70 9.43
CA ASN A 173 -2.51 -17.28 9.71
C ASN A 173 -2.41 -16.43 8.42
N GLU A 174 -1.45 -16.73 7.54
CA GLU A 174 -1.32 -16.06 6.24
C GLU A 174 -2.54 -16.32 5.36
N ALA A 175 -3.05 -17.56 5.35
CA ALA A 175 -4.27 -17.90 4.60
C ALA A 175 -5.52 -17.19 5.15
N GLU A 176 -5.68 -17.13 6.47
CA GLU A 176 -6.79 -16.39 7.11
C GLU A 176 -6.72 -14.89 6.82
N PHE A 177 -5.52 -14.32 6.86
CA PHE A 177 -5.28 -12.91 6.54
C PHE A 177 -5.67 -12.58 5.10
N PHE A 178 -5.16 -13.31 4.12
CA PHE A 178 -5.47 -13.06 2.71
C PHE A 178 -6.93 -13.38 2.35
N GLY A 179 -7.53 -14.39 2.99
CA GLY A 179 -8.97 -14.67 2.85
C GLY A 179 -9.84 -13.54 3.38
N SER A 180 -9.50 -12.99 4.56
CA SER A 180 -10.18 -11.83 5.14
C SER A 180 -9.97 -10.56 4.31
N MET A 181 -8.78 -10.40 3.72
CA MET A 181 -8.46 -9.27 2.84
C MET A 181 -9.28 -9.24 1.56
N ASP A 182 -9.47 -10.40 0.90
CA ASP A 182 -10.33 -10.50 -0.29
C ASP A 182 -11.76 -10.04 0.04
N GLY A 183 -12.32 -10.50 1.18
CA GLY A 183 -13.62 -10.04 1.67
C GLY A 183 -13.67 -8.54 1.95
N ALA A 184 -12.69 -8.01 2.69
CA ALA A 184 -12.63 -6.58 3.03
C ALA A 184 -12.49 -5.68 1.79
N SER A 185 -11.73 -6.09 0.76
CA SER A 185 -11.58 -5.31 -0.48
C SER A 185 -12.91 -5.13 -1.25
N LYS A 186 -13.81 -6.12 -1.21
CA LYS A 186 -15.14 -6.02 -1.83
C LYS A 186 -16.02 -4.97 -1.13
N PHE A 187 -15.86 -4.79 0.19
CA PHE A 187 -16.53 -3.72 0.94
C PHE A 187 -16.03 -2.33 0.52
N VAL A 188 -14.73 -2.16 0.30
CA VAL A 188 -14.15 -0.87 -0.15
C VAL A 188 -14.68 -0.48 -1.53
N ARG A 189 -14.85 -1.45 -2.44
CA ARG A 189 -15.48 -1.22 -3.74
C ARG A 189 -16.93 -0.76 -3.59
N GLY A 190 -17.70 -1.44 -2.74
CA GLY A 190 -19.09 -1.08 -2.46
C GLY A 190 -19.21 0.35 -1.94
N ASP A 191 -18.29 0.75 -1.05
CA ASP A 191 -18.19 2.12 -0.54
C ASP A 191 -17.93 3.16 -1.63
N ALA A 192 -16.99 2.91 -2.53
CA ALA A 192 -16.70 3.86 -3.61
C ALA A 192 -17.91 4.09 -4.55
N ILE A 193 -18.68 3.04 -4.84
CA ILE A 193 -19.92 3.16 -5.62
C ILE A 193 -20.96 3.95 -4.83
N ALA A 194 -21.15 3.63 -3.55
CA ALA A 194 -22.09 4.33 -2.68
C ALA A 194 -21.74 5.83 -2.54
N GLY A 195 -20.46 6.17 -2.34
CA GLY A 195 -19.98 7.55 -2.26
C GLY A 195 -20.27 8.35 -3.53
N MET A 196 -20.11 7.75 -4.70
CA MET A 196 -20.45 8.40 -5.97
C MET A 196 -21.95 8.63 -6.13
N LEU A 197 -22.79 7.69 -5.68
CA LEU A 197 -24.25 7.85 -5.67
C LEU A 197 -24.69 8.94 -4.69
N ILE A 198 -24.14 8.95 -3.47
CA ILE A 198 -24.42 9.96 -2.44
C ILE A 198 -24.09 11.36 -2.96
N LEU A 199 -22.91 11.52 -3.57
CA LEU A 199 -22.50 12.77 -4.21
C LEU A 199 -23.52 13.23 -5.27
N PHE A 200 -23.93 12.33 -6.17
CA PHE A 200 -24.90 12.67 -7.20
C PHE A 200 -26.23 13.11 -6.60
N ILE A 201 -26.70 12.39 -5.57
CA ILE A 201 -27.91 12.75 -4.82
C ILE A 201 -27.75 14.11 -4.12
N ASN A 202 -26.59 14.41 -3.54
CA ASN A 202 -26.35 15.68 -2.86
C ASN A 202 -26.32 16.87 -3.82
N ILE A 203 -25.67 16.72 -4.98
CA ILE A 203 -25.63 17.78 -6.00
C ILE A 203 -27.04 18.04 -6.53
N VAL A 204 -27.74 16.99 -6.98
CA VAL A 204 -29.07 17.15 -7.61
C VAL A 204 -30.12 17.53 -6.57
N GLY A 205 -30.18 16.80 -5.45
CA GLY A 205 -31.13 17.01 -4.37
C GLY A 205 -30.91 18.36 -3.68
N GLY A 206 -29.67 18.72 -3.38
CA GLY A 206 -29.33 20.01 -2.78
C GLY A 206 -29.68 21.18 -3.68
N PHE A 207 -29.39 21.07 -4.98
CA PHE A 207 -29.78 22.10 -5.95
C PHE A 207 -31.31 22.27 -6.04
N ILE A 208 -32.06 21.17 -6.11
CA ILE A 208 -33.53 21.21 -6.15
C ILE A 208 -34.08 21.82 -4.85
N ILE A 209 -33.61 21.37 -3.69
CA ILE A 209 -34.06 21.90 -2.38
C ILE A 209 -33.74 23.39 -2.27
N GLY A 210 -32.54 23.81 -2.65
CA GLY A 210 -32.14 25.21 -2.62
C GLY A 210 -33.02 26.11 -3.49
N VAL A 211 -33.30 25.71 -4.73
CA VAL A 211 -34.10 26.53 -5.66
C VAL A 211 -35.60 26.45 -5.35
N VAL A 212 -36.13 25.25 -5.10
CA VAL A 212 -37.58 25.02 -5.00
C VAL A 212 -38.13 25.24 -3.59
N GLN A 213 -37.41 24.82 -2.55
CA GLN A 213 -37.92 24.90 -1.17
C GLN A 213 -37.45 26.17 -0.44
N HIS A 214 -36.25 26.67 -0.74
CA HIS A 214 -35.65 27.82 -0.07
C HIS A 214 -35.62 29.10 -0.92
N ASP A 215 -36.24 29.10 -2.10
CA ASP A 215 -36.34 30.26 -3.02
C ASP A 215 -34.97 30.92 -3.32
N LEU A 216 -33.91 30.11 -3.35
CA LEU A 216 -32.58 30.60 -3.70
C LEU A 216 -32.48 30.73 -5.23
N SER A 217 -31.80 31.78 -5.70
CA SER A 217 -31.43 31.86 -7.10
C SER A 217 -30.53 30.68 -7.48
N ALA A 218 -30.62 30.20 -8.72
CA ALA A 218 -29.84 29.06 -9.20
C ALA A 218 -28.33 29.21 -8.95
N GLY A 219 -27.80 30.44 -9.06
CA GLY A 219 -26.40 30.74 -8.74
C GLY A 219 -26.09 30.59 -7.25
N LYS A 220 -26.91 31.14 -6.35
CA LYS A 220 -26.70 31.02 -4.89
C LYS A 220 -26.89 29.58 -4.41
N ALA A 221 -27.86 28.86 -4.95
CA ALA A 221 -28.07 27.45 -4.67
C ALA A 221 -26.84 26.62 -5.10
N ALA A 222 -26.27 26.92 -6.27
CA ALA A 222 -25.03 26.30 -6.73
C ALA A 222 -23.85 26.62 -5.80
N ASP A 223 -23.63 27.90 -5.48
CA ASP A 223 -22.50 28.34 -4.64
C ASP A 223 -22.53 27.73 -3.23
N SER A 224 -23.71 27.44 -2.67
CA SER A 224 -23.83 26.82 -1.36
C SER A 224 -23.88 25.29 -1.43
N TYR A 225 -24.88 24.71 -2.09
CA TYR A 225 -25.11 23.27 -2.07
C TYR A 225 -24.11 22.48 -2.90
N ILE A 226 -23.69 22.98 -4.08
CA ILE A 226 -22.71 22.28 -4.91
C ILE A 226 -21.32 22.38 -4.25
N LEU A 227 -20.97 23.53 -3.66
CA LEU A 227 -19.73 23.67 -2.91
C LEU A 227 -19.65 22.68 -1.75
N LEU A 228 -20.70 22.61 -0.94
CA LEU A 228 -20.80 21.67 0.18
C LEU A 228 -20.76 20.21 -0.28
N ALA A 229 -21.48 19.86 -1.35
CA ALA A 229 -21.49 18.49 -1.89
C ALA A 229 -20.12 18.06 -2.44
N ILE A 230 -19.41 18.96 -3.13
CA ILE A 230 -18.06 18.72 -3.62
C ILE A 230 -17.08 18.61 -2.45
N GLY A 231 -17.16 19.54 -1.49
CA GLY A 231 -16.32 19.53 -0.29
C GLY A 231 -16.46 18.24 0.50
N ASP A 232 -17.69 17.81 0.76
CA ASP A 232 -18.00 16.57 1.49
C ASP A 232 -17.38 15.34 0.79
N ALA A 233 -17.58 15.24 -0.52
CA ALA A 233 -17.04 14.13 -1.29
C ALA A 233 -15.50 14.14 -1.37
N LEU A 234 -14.87 15.32 -1.44
CA LEU A 234 -13.40 15.43 -1.41
C LEU A 234 -12.82 14.97 -0.07
N VAL A 235 -13.42 15.39 1.03
CA VAL A 235 -13.00 14.99 2.38
C VAL A 235 -13.11 13.48 2.53
N ALA A 236 -14.20 12.87 2.04
CA ALA A 236 -14.40 11.42 2.07
C ALA A 236 -13.44 10.64 1.16
N GLN A 237 -12.96 11.24 0.07
CA GLN A 237 -12.06 10.60 -0.90
C GLN A 237 -10.63 10.43 -0.40
N ILE A 238 -10.12 11.35 0.43
CA ILE A 238 -8.73 11.30 0.91
C ILE A 238 -8.46 10.02 1.72
N PRO A 239 -9.26 9.68 2.75
CA PRO A 239 -9.12 8.40 3.46
C PRO A 239 -9.27 7.19 2.55
N ALA A 240 -10.19 7.24 1.58
CA ALA A 240 -10.42 6.16 0.63
C ALA A 240 -9.17 5.86 -0.19
N LEU A 241 -8.56 6.89 -0.77
CA LEU A 241 -7.34 6.77 -1.55
C LEU A 241 -6.18 6.21 -0.72
N LEU A 242 -5.98 6.75 0.50
CA LEU A 242 -4.92 6.29 1.39
C LEU A 242 -5.07 4.81 1.76
N ILE A 243 -6.29 4.37 2.07
CA ILE A 243 -6.57 2.96 2.40
C ILE A 243 -6.44 2.06 1.18
N SER A 244 -6.89 2.48 -0.01
CA SER A 244 -6.71 1.72 -1.26
C SER A 244 -5.23 1.51 -1.59
N VAL A 245 -4.40 2.55 -1.43
CA VAL A 245 -2.95 2.45 -1.62
C VAL A 245 -2.32 1.56 -0.55
N ALA A 246 -2.72 1.70 0.71
CA ALA A 246 -2.27 0.83 1.80
C ALA A 246 -2.58 -0.65 1.52
N ALA A 247 -3.78 -0.96 1.02
CA ALA A 247 -4.19 -2.33 0.69
C ALA A 247 -3.34 -2.91 -0.45
N ALA A 248 -3.10 -2.13 -1.50
CA ALA A 248 -2.21 -2.53 -2.59
C ALA A 248 -0.78 -2.79 -2.09
N MET A 249 -0.24 -1.92 -1.23
CA MET A 249 1.09 -2.11 -0.61
C MET A 249 1.15 -3.42 0.19
N VAL A 250 0.12 -3.68 1.01
CA VAL A 250 0.06 -4.87 1.87
C VAL A 250 0.05 -6.17 1.08
N VAL A 251 -0.79 -6.24 0.04
CA VAL A 251 -0.89 -7.44 -0.79
C VAL A 251 0.36 -7.65 -1.65
N SER A 252 1.05 -6.57 -2.04
CA SER A 252 2.30 -6.65 -2.81
C SER A 252 3.54 -7.09 -2.00
N ARG A 253 3.39 -7.31 -0.69
CA ARG A 253 4.49 -7.52 0.26
C ARG A 253 5.00 -8.96 0.37
N VAL A 254 4.33 -9.92 -0.28
CA VAL A 254 4.63 -11.35 -0.11
C VAL A 254 6.07 -11.66 -0.54
N GLY A 255 6.86 -12.22 0.38
CA GLY A 255 8.20 -12.75 0.12
C GLY A 255 9.35 -11.74 0.09
N LYS A 256 9.20 -10.55 0.69
CA LYS A 256 10.25 -9.50 0.69
C LYS A 256 10.74 -9.19 2.11
N GLU A 257 12.05 -9.00 2.26
CA GLU A 257 12.71 -8.77 3.57
C GLU A 257 12.95 -7.29 3.90
N GLN A 258 12.76 -6.37 2.95
CA GLN A 258 13.04 -4.93 3.10
C GLN A 258 11.79 -4.11 2.87
N ASP A 259 11.54 -3.05 3.64
CA ASP A 259 10.38 -2.16 3.48
C ASP A 259 10.29 -1.54 2.07
N VAL A 260 9.14 -0.93 1.74
CA VAL A 260 8.89 -0.44 0.37
C VAL A 260 9.86 0.69 -0.01
N GLY A 261 10.20 1.55 0.95
CA GLY A 261 11.11 2.67 0.73
C GLY A 261 12.53 2.19 0.46
N GLU A 262 13.03 1.27 1.28
CA GLU A 262 14.35 0.67 1.11
C GLU A 262 14.43 -0.11 -0.22
N GLN A 263 13.36 -0.83 -0.60
CA GLN A 263 13.33 -1.54 -1.86
C GLN A 263 13.37 -0.60 -3.07
N ILE A 264 12.53 0.45 -3.08
CA ILE A 264 12.48 1.41 -4.18
C ILE A 264 13.83 2.12 -4.30
N MET A 265 14.37 2.61 -3.17
CA MET A 265 15.66 3.29 -3.17
C MET A 265 16.80 2.35 -3.57
N GLY A 266 16.82 1.15 -3.00
CA GLY A 266 17.84 0.13 -3.23
C GLY A 266 17.79 -0.49 -4.62
N GLN A 267 16.68 -0.41 -5.36
CA GLN A 267 16.57 -0.92 -6.74
C GLN A 267 16.69 0.18 -7.79
N MET A 268 16.00 1.31 -7.62
CA MET A 268 16.02 2.40 -8.61
C MET A 268 17.37 3.12 -8.64
N PHE A 269 17.99 3.32 -7.47
CA PHE A 269 19.27 4.01 -7.32
C PHE A 269 20.44 3.05 -7.06
N LYS A 270 20.35 1.79 -7.47
CA LYS A 270 21.48 0.84 -7.37
C LYS A 270 22.50 1.02 -8.49
N THR A 271 22.00 1.33 -9.68
CA THR A 271 22.81 1.28 -10.91
C THR A 271 23.09 2.70 -11.38
N PRO A 272 24.33 3.21 -11.30
CA PRO A 272 24.66 4.56 -11.76
C PRO A 272 24.31 4.78 -13.24
N LYS A 273 24.34 3.70 -14.04
CA LYS A 273 23.98 3.74 -15.46
C LYS A 273 22.51 4.14 -15.70
N SER A 274 21.55 3.62 -14.93
CA SER A 274 20.14 3.98 -15.13
C SER A 274 19.87 5.44 -14.75
N VAL A 275 20.44 5.90 -13.62
CA VAL A 275 20.33 7.31 -13.21
C VAL A 275 20.97 8.25 -14.24
N GLY A 276 22.14 7.87 -14.79
CA GLY A 276 22.81 8.64 -15.84
C GLY A 276 22.03 8.71 -17.16
N ILE A 277 21.37 7.63 -17.58
CA ILE A 277 20.51 7.63 -18.77
C ILE A 277 19.32 8.56 -18.57
N VAL A 278 18.65 8.52 -17.40
CA VAL A 278 17.53 9.42 -17.09
C VAL A 278 17.99 10.88 -17.08
N ALA A 279 19.13 11.18 -16.46
CA ALA A 279 19.72 12.53 -16.48
C ALA A 279 19.97 13.03 -17.92
N GLY A 280 20.50 12.17 -18.80
CA GLY A 280 20.71 12.49 -20.21
C GLY A 280 19.41 12.75 -20.98
N VAL A 281 18.38 11.93 -20.77
CA VAL A 281 17.07 12.10 -21.43
C VAL A 281 16.37 13.38 -20.96
N ILE A 282 16.36 13.65 -19.65
CA ILE A 282 15.78 14.89 -19.09
C ILE A 282 16.56 16.10 -19.57
N GLY A 283 17.89 16.01 -19.66
CA GLY A 283 18.73 17.08 -20.20
C GLY A 283 18.41 17.37 -21.67
N LEU A 284 18.25 16.33 -22.49
CA LEU A 284 17.90 16.47 -23.91
C LEU A 284 16.51 17.10 -24.10
N LEU A 285 15.51 16.63 -23.35
CA LEU A 285 14.16 17.22 -23.33
C LEU A 285 14.21 18.69 -22.86
N GLY A 286 15.08 18.98 -21.91
CA GLY A 286 15.31 20.31 -21.37
C GLY A 286 15.99 21.28 -22.33
N VAL A 287 16.45 20.86 -23.51
CA VAL A 287 16.99 21.75 -24.56
C VAL A 287 15.94 22.08 -25.62
N ILE A 288 14.79 21.37 -25.62
CA ILE A 288 13.71 21.59 -26.59
C ILE A 288 13.05 22.96 -26.35
N PRO A 289 12.97 23.83 -27.38
CA PRO A 289 12.36 25.15 -27.25
C PRO A 289 10.87 25.05 -26.89
N GLY A 290 10.42 25.90 -25.96
CA GLY A 290 9.04 25.91 -25.45
C GLY A 290 8.84 25.12 -24.14
N MET A 291 9.86 24.42 -23.65
CA MET A 291 9.85 23.75 -22.34
C MET A 291 10.49 24.62 -21.25
N PRO A 292 10.16 24.42 -19.95
CA PRO A 292 10.82 25.10 -18.84
C PRO A 292 12.29 24.67 -18.67
N HIS A 293 13.19 25.22 -19.49
CA HIS A 293 14.60 24.83 -19.59
C HIS A 293 15.30 24.77 -18.21
N PHE A 294 15.06 25.77 -17.36
CA PHE A 294 15.64 25.85 -16.02
C PHE A 294 15.29 24.63 -15.16
N VAL A 295 14.01 24.21 -15.15
CA VAL A 295 13.53 23.09 -14.32
C VAL A 295 14.14 21.77 -14.78
N PHE A 296 14.14 21.54 -16.11
CA PHE A 296 14.67 20.30 -16.68
C PHE A 296 16.18 20.20 -16.53
N LEU A 297 16.93 21.27 -16.82
CA LEU A 297 18.39 21.27 -16.69
C LEU A 297 18.85 21.17 -15.23
N LEU A 298 18.09 21.75 -14.29
CA LEU A 298 18.35 21.61 -12.85
C LEU A 298 18.17 20.15 -12.39
N ILE A 299 17.08 19.50 -12.80
CA ILE A 299 16.86 18.07 -12.46
C ILE A 299 17.90 17.18 -13.15
N ALA A 300 18.21 17.44 -14.42
CA ALA A 300 19.20 16.69 -15.19
C ALA A 300 20.61 16.79 -14.57
N SER A 301 21.02 17.99 -14.17
CA SER A 301 22.31 18.21 -13.51
C SER A 301 22.36 17.57 -12.12
N ALA A 302 21.29 17.66 -11.33
CA ALA A 302 21.20 16.98 -10.02
C ALA A 302 21.29 15.46 -10.16
N LEU A 303 20.53 14.85 -11.08
CA LEU A 303 20.59 13.41 -11.33
C LEU A 303 21.94 12.98 -11.91
N GLY A 304 22.52 13.78 -12.80
CA GLY A 304 23.86 13.56 -13.35
C GLY A 304 24.93 13.57 -12.26
N TYR A 305 24.83 14.52 -11.31
CA TYR A 305 25.73 14.59 -10.16
C TYR A 305 25.58 13.37 -9.24
N VAL A 306 24.35 12.95 -8.95
CA VAL A 306 24.08 11.72 -8.16
C VAL A 306 24.64 10.48 -8.87
N ALA A 307 24.43 10.35 -10.18
CA ALA A 307 24.96 9.24 -10.98
C ALA A 307 26.50 9.21 -10.95
N TRP A 308 27.14 10.38 -11.04
CA TRP A 308 28.59 10.51 -10.98
C TRP A 308 29.15 10.12 -9.60
N LEU A 309 28.52 10.59 -8.52
CA LEU A 309 28.88 10.19 -7.15
C LEU A 309 28.74 8.68 -6.93
N MET A 310 27.64 8.09 -7.40
CA MET A 310 27.41 6.64 -7.32
C MET A 310 28.47 5.87 -8.12
N HIS A 311 28.80 6.33 -9.32
CA HIS A 311 29.81 5.70 -10.16
C HIS A 311 31.20 5.74 -9.50
N GLN A 312 31.57 6.86 -8.88
CA GLN A 312 32.83 6.95 -8.12
C GLN A 312 32.86 6.01 -6.92
N ARG A 313 31.77 5.90 -6.17
CA ARG A 313 31.67 4.97 -5.03
C ARG A 313 31.83 3.53 -5.49
N GLU A 314 31.22 3.16 -6.61
CA GLU A 314 31.32 1.82 -7.18
C GLU A 314 32.74 1.50 -7.67
N GLN A 315 33.39 2.45 -8.35
CA GLN A 315 34.79 2.29 -8.77
C GLN A 315 35.75 2.16 -7.58
N ARG A 316 35.58 3.00 -6.55
CA ARG A 316 36.39 2.92 -5.32
C ARG A 316 36.20 1.59 -4.57
N ALA A 317 34.99 1.05 -4.56
CA ALA A 317 34.72 -0.26 -3.97
C ALA A 317 35.37 -1.42 -4.75
N LYS A 318 35.47 -1.31 -6.09
CA LYS A 318 36.17 -2.28 -6.95
C LYS A 318 37.69 -2.18 -6.87
N LEU A 319 38.22 -0.99 -6.57
CA LEU A 319 39.66 -0.70 -6.44
C LEU A 319 40.19 -0.90 -5.00
N ALA A 320 39.32 -1.14 -4.02
CA ALA A 320 39.72 -1.46 -2.65
C ALA A 320 40.34 -2.87 -2.62
N PRO A 321 41.56 -3.05 -2.07
CA PRO A 321 42.14 -4.37 -1.89
C PRO A 321 41.21 -5.28 -1.08
N PRO A 322 41.15 -6.60 -1.33
CA PRO A 322 40.46 -7.52 -0.44
C PRO A 322 40.98 -7.27 0.98
N ARG A 323 40.08 -6.99 1.93
CA ARG A 323 40.47 -6.94 3.34
C ARG A 323 41.23 -8.24 3.63
N PRO A 324 42.45 -8.19 4.20
CA PRO A 324 43.09 -9.39 4.72
C PRO A 324 42.05 -10.08 5.59
N ALA A 325 41.82 -11.38 5.34
CA ALA A 325 41.10 -12.22 6.28
C ALA A 325 41.63 -11.86 7.66
N ALA A 326 40.74 -11.41 8.56
CA ALA A 326 41.10 -11.15 9.94
C ALA A 326 41.96 -12.32 10.39
N ALA A 327 43.19 -11.98 10.82
CA ALA A 327 44.21 -12.94 11.18
C ALA A 327 43.56 -14.09 11.95
N ALA A 328 43.72 -15.30 11.43
CA ALA A 328 43.61 -16.49 12.25
C ALA A 328 44.42 -16.20 13.51
N GLY A 329 43.74 -16.10 14.65
CA GLY A 329 44.40 -15.99 15.95
C GLY A 329 45.42 -17.11 16.09
N PRO A 330 46.51 -16.90 16.84
CA PRO A 330 47.55 -17.92 16.98
C PRO A 330 46.90 -19.22 17.47
N ALA A 331 47.09 -20.28 16.69
CA ALA A 331 46.67 -21.62 17.04
C ALA A 331 47.23 -21.96 18.43
N PRO A 332 46.42 -22.47 19.38
CA PRO A 332 46.95 -22.93 20.65
C PRO A 332 47.76 -24.21 20.41
N ASP A 333 49.05 -24.13 20.71
CA ASP A 333 50.00 -25.18 21.05
C ASP A 333 49.68 -26.62 20.58
N ALA A 334 50.41 -27.03 19.55
CA ALA A 334 50.65 -28.44 19.27
C ALA A 334 51.45 -29.08 20.42
N ARG A 335 50.79 -29.87 21.26
CA ARG A 335 51.44 -30.94 22.04
C ARG A 335 51.39 -32.25 21.21
N PRO A 336 52.49 -33.03 21.16
CA PRO A 336 52.49 -34.29 20.43
C PRO A 336 51.88 -35.39 21.32
N ALA A 337 50.79 -36.02 20.87
CA ALA A 337 50.35 -37.28 21.46
C ALA A 337 49.56 -38.13 20.45
N GLY A 338 50.07 -39.34 20.19
CA GLY A 338 49.22 -40.50 19.95
C GLY A 338 48.90 -40.84 18.50
N THR A 339 49.71 -41.71 17.92
CA THR A 339 49.31 -42.74 16.95
C THR A 339 47.88 -43.24 17.15
N THR A 340 47.00 -43.07 16.17
CA THR A 340 46.06 -44.12 15.72
C THR A 340 45.62 -43.90 14.28
N CYS A 341 45.69 -44.97 13.51
CA CYS A 341 45.31 -45.10 12.12
C CYS A 341 43.81 -45.44 12.01
N SER A 342 43.02 -44.76 11.16
CA SER A 342 41.73 -45.30 10.68
C SER A 342 41.34 -44.86 9.25
N ARG A 343 41.87 -45.60 8.27
CA ARG A 343 41.13 -46.37 7.24
C ARG A 343 39.77 -45.89 6.64
N SER A 344 39.44 -44.61 6.49
CA SER A 344 38.18 -44.18 5.84
C SER A 344 38.31 -43.61 4.41
N THR A 345 39.49 -43.16 3.98
CA THR A 345 39.65 -42.45 2.69
C THR A 345 39.90 -43.35 1.47
N ARG A 346 40.01 -44.68 1.64
CA ARG A 346 40.26 -45.60 0.51
C ARG A 346 38.99 -46.07 -0.21
N TRP A 347 37.80 -45.85 0.37
CA TRP A 347 36.51 -46.22 -0.25
C TRP A 347 35.96 -45.15 -1.20
N ALA A 348 36.17 -43.87 -0.90
CA ALA A 348 35.67 -42.76 -1.72
C ALA A 348 36.26 -42.75 -3.15
N TRP A 349 37.53 -43.13 -3.29
CA TRP A 349 38.19 -43.19 -4.61
C TRP A 349 37.74 -44.38 -5.46
N LYS A 350 37.38 -45.53 -4.87
CA LYS A 350 36.92 -46.70 -5.64
C LYS A 350 35.52 -46.51 -6.24
N TRP A 351 34.62 -45.78 -5.56
CA TRP A 351 33.28 -45.49 -6.08
C TRP A 351 33.28 -44.52 -7.26
N ALA A 352 34.14 -43.49 -7.22
CA ALA A 352 34.25 -42.52 -8.32
C ALA A 352 34.76 -43.14 -9.63
N THR A 353 35.61 -44.18 -9.56
CA THR A 353 36.11 -44.89 -10.75
C THR A 353 35.17 -45.97 -11.30
N ALA A 354 34.14 -46.36 -10.56
CA ALA A 354 33.16 -47.35 -10.99
C ALA A 354 31.98 -46.72 -11.76
N SER A 355 31.56 -45.49 -11.39
CA SER A 355 30.45 -44.79 -12.04
C SER A 355 30.78 -44.29 -13.44
N SER A 356 32.02 -43.85 -13.69
CA SER A 356 32.47 -43.40 -15.02
C SER A 356 32.56 -44.53 -16.04
N ARG A 357 32.79 -45.76 -15.58
CA ARG A 357 32.86 -46.97 -16.42
C ARG A 357 31.47 -47.51 -16.81
N TRP A 358 30.43 -47.16 -16.05
CA TRP A 358 29.04 -47.52 -16.34
C TRP A 358 28.42 -46.63 -17.43
N TRP A 359 28.67 -45.32 -17.36
CA TRP A 359 28.18 -44.35 -18.36
C TRP A 359 28.78 -44.55 -19.77
N THR A 360 30.02 -45.02 -19.85
CA THR A 360 30.70 -45.25 -21.14
C THR A 360 30.32 -46.57 -21.82
N ARG A 361 29.68 -47.52 -21.11
CA ARG A 361 29.18 -48.78 -21.69
C ARG A 361 27.76 -48.67 -22.24
N ASN A 362 26.90 -47.83 -21.65
CA ASN A 362 25.50 -47.71 -22.11
C ASN A 362 25.28 -46.74 -23.28
N ALA A 363 26.27 -45.92 -23.66
CA ALA A 363 26.17 -45.01 -24.81
C ALA A 363 26.49 -45.67 -26.17
N ARG A 364 26.59 -47.00 -26.23
CA ARG A 364 26.94 -47.75 -27.46
C ARG A 364 25.93 -48.84 -27.85
N ALA A 365 24.74 -48.82 -27.27
CA ALA A 365 23.65 -49.72 -27.59
C ALA A 365 22.33 -48.93 -27.73
N THR A 366 22.22 -48.20 -28.83
CA THR A 366 20.97 -47.77 -29.48
C THR A 366 21.22 -47.66 -30.97
#